data_AF-A0A7R9T608-F1
#
_entry.id   AF-A0A7R9T608-F1
#
_cell.length_a   1.000
_cell.length_b   1.000
_cell.length_c   1.000
_cell.angle_alpha   90.00
_cell.angle_beta   90.00
_cell.angle_gamma   90.00
#
_symmetry.space_group_name_H-M   'P 1'
#
loop_
_entity.id
_entity.type
_entity.pdbx_description
1 polymer ?
#
loop_
_entity_poly.entity_id
_entity_poly.type
_entity_poly.pdbx_seq_one_letter_code
_entity_poly.pdbx_strand_id
1 'polypeptide(L)'
;AKLGEAVHHSQMTTTVSPSYAGEVSGSPVIGGNGGKFTGIRNGIDPDIWDPETDAFVPVKYNAENAEKGKAAARAELRNRLGMTGWDDKPIVGVVSRLTAQKGVHLIKHAAHHTISRGGQFVLLGSAPDPKIQGDFNGLANQLAGDNSGFFFAFDEPLSHLMYAGCD
;
A
#
# COMPACT_ATOMS: atom_id res chain seq x y z
N ALA A 1 -0.12 10.25 -29.75
CA ALA A 1 0.76 11.23 -30.41
C ALA A 1 1.94 11.61 -29.52
N LYS A 2 1.75 12.42 -28.45
CA LYS A 2 2.84 12.99 -27.63
C LYS A 2 3.83 11.99 -27.01
N LEU A 3 3.37 10.85 -26.48
CA LEU A 3 4.26 9.84 -25.90
C LEU A 3 5.13 9.13 -26.95
N GLY A 4 4.57 8.84 -28.13
CA GLY A 4 5.32 8.21 -29.22
C GLY A 4 6.39 9.13 -29.79
N GLU A 5 6.09 10.43 -29.91
CA GLU A 5 7.07 11.44 -30.31
C GLU A 5 8.21 11.57 -29.28
N ALA A 6 7.88 11.64 -27.99
CA ALA A 6 8.90 11.67 -26.93
C ALA A 6 9.82 10.44 -27.02
N VAL A 7 9.24 9.25 -27.13
CA VAL A 7 10.01 8.02 -27.28
C VAL A 7 10.85 8.04 -28.56
N HIS A 8 10.32 8.53 -29.67
CA HIS A 8 11.04 8.59 -30.94
C HIS A 8 12.24 9.56 -30.88
N HIS A 9 12.09 10.72 -30.26
CA HIS A 9 13.13 11.76 -30.25
C HIS A 9 14.14 11.65 -29.09
N SER A 10 13.86 10.89 -28.03
CA SER A 10 14.83 10.63 -26.96
C SER A 10 15.91 9.62 -27.36
N GLN A 11 17.14 9.78 -26.87
CA GLN A 11 18.22 8.81 -27.04
C GLN A 11 18.01 7.56 -26.20
N MET A 12 17.49 7.74 -24.98
CA MET A 12 17.13 6.68 -24.05
C MET A 12 15.81 7.03 -23.38
N THR A 13 15.01 6.02 -23.10
CA THR A 13 13.74 6.11 -22.37
C THR A 13 13.73 5.08 -21.27
N THR A 14 13.17 5.46 -20.12
CA THR A 14 13.16 4.60 -18.95
C THR A 14 11.74 4.42 -18.40
N THR A 15 11.55 3.33 -17.67
CA THR A 15 10.40 3.15 -16.79
C THR A 15 10.85 2.61 -15.44
N VAL A 16 9.95 2.54 -14.47
CA VAL A 16 10.27 2.33 -13.04
C VAL A 16 10.41 0.85 -12.64
N SER A 17 10.37 -0.07 -13.60
CA SER A 17 10.48 -1.51 -13.36
C SER A 17 10.97 -2.26 -14.60
N PRO A 18 11.98 -3.15 -14.47
CA PRO A 18 12.38 -4.05 -15.55
C PRO A 18 11.23 -4.93 -16.07
N SER A 19 10.40 -5.46 -15.18
CA SER A 19 9.28 -6.32 -15.58
C SER A 19 8.23 -5.53 -16.36
N TYR A 20 7.89 -4.33 -15.89
CA TYR A 20 6.95 -3.45 -16.60
C TYR A 20 7.49 -3.03 -17.97
N ALA A 21 8.80 -2.81 -18.11
CA ALA A 21 9.43 -2.59 -19.42
C ALA A 21 9.19 -3.77 -20.37
N GLY A 22 9.28 -5.00 -19.86
CA GLY A 22 8.93 -6.21 -20.62
C GLY A 22 7.46 -6.23 -21.03
N GLU A 23 6.54 -5.96 -20.09
CA GLU A 23 5.09 -5.96 -20.32
C GLU A 23 4.65 -4.97 -21.41
N VAL A 24 5.26 -3.78 -21.47
CA VAL A 24 4.86 -2.73 -22.43
C VAL A 24 5.71 -2.69 -23.70
N SER A 25 6.71 -3.57 -23.82
CA SER A 25 7.64 -3.61 -24.94
C SER A 25 6.96 -3.76 -26.31
N GLY A 26 5.87 -4.52 -26.38
CA GLY A 26 5.07 -4.71 -27.59
C GLY A 26 4.05 -3.60 -27.89
N SER A 27 3.95 -2.58 -27.05
CA SER A 27 2.98 -1.49 -27.27
C SER A 27 3.35 -0.68 -28.52
N PRO A 28 2.37 -0.10 -29.24
CA PRO A 28 2.65 0.73 -30.44
C PRO A 28 3.56 1.93 -30.17
N VAL A 29 3.63 2.39 -28.92
CA VAL A 29 4.47 3.52 -28.50
C VAL A 29 5.94 3.11 -28.36
N ILE A 30 6.18 1.89 -27.87
CA ILE A 30 7.53 1.41 -27.50
C ILE A 30 8.12 0.47 -28.56
N GLY A 31 7.30 -0.33 -29.23
CA GLY A 31 7.76 -1.46 -30.07
C GLY A 31 8.77 -1.08 -31.15
N GLY A 32 8.59 0.07 -31.81
CA GLY A 32 9.54 0.59 -32.80
C GLY A 32 10.83 1.18 -32.23
N ASN A 33 10.92 1.34 -30.91
CA ASN A 33 12.02 2.00 -30.19
C ASN A 33 12.55 1.14 -29.02
N GLY A 34 12.28 -0.17 -29.00
CA GLY A 34 12.62 -1.04 -27.86
C GLY A 34 14.12 -1.06 -27.51
N GLY A 35 15.00 -0.90 -28.49
CA GLY A 35 16.46 -0.88 -28.29
C GLY A 35 16.98 0.28 -27.43
N LYS A 36 16.16 1.30 -27.17
CA LYS A 36 16.46 2.44 -26.31
C LYS A 36 15.50 2.60 -25.13
N PHE A 37 14.78 1.54 -24.78
CA PHE A 37 13.83 1.52 -23.67
C PHE A 37 14.29 0.53 -22.61
N THR A 38 14.44 0.99 -21.36
CA THR A 38 14.90 0.14 -20.26
C THR A 38 14.11 0.38 -18.98
N GLY A 39 13.94 -0.66 -18.17
CA GLY A 39 13.34 -0.55 -16.86
C GLY A 39 14.40 -0.39 -15.78
N ILE A 40 14.29 0.68 -14.98
CA ILE A 40 15.12 0.94 -13.81
C ILE A 40 14.23 0.81 -12.59
N ARG A 41 14.54 -0.14 -11.70
CA ARG A 41 13.74 -0.37 -10.50
C ARG A 41 13.84 0.83 -9.56
N ASN A 42 12.69 1.36 -9.12
CA ASN A 42 12.68 2.38 -8.08
C ASN A 42 13.17 1.84 -6.74
N GLY A 43 13.89 2.67 -5.99
CA GLY A 43 14.19 2.46 -4.59
C GLY A 43 13.13 3.11 -3.68
N ILE A 44 13.39 2.98 -2.37
CA ILE A 44 12.75 3.78 -1.32
C ILE A 44 13.81 4.66 -0.67
N ASP A 45 13.39 5.70 0.04
CA ASP A 45 14.28 6.51 0.87
C ASP A 45 14.48 5.83 2.24
N PRO A 46 15.67 5.28 2.53
CA PRO A 46 15.91 4.56 3.78
C PRO A 46 16.04 5.51 4.98
N ASP A 47 16.30 6.80 4.79
CA ASP A 47 16.33 7.74 5.92
C ASP A 47 14.92 8.01 6.46
N ILE A 48 13.90 7.80 5.62
CA ILE A 48 12.48 7.91 5.97
C ILE A 48 11.94 6.54 6.39
N TRP A 49 12.26 5.48 5.64
CA TRP A 49 11.69 4.14 5.79
C TRP A 49 12.67 3.14 6.41
N ASP A 50 13.09 3.41 7.65
CA ASP A 50 13.99 2.54 8.40
C ASP A 50 13.48 2.25 9.82
N PRO A 51 13.08 1.00 10.13
CA PRO A 51 12.57 0.64 11.46
C PRO A 51 13.60 0.81 12.59
N GLU A 52 14.90 0.95 12.30
CA GLU A 52 15.92 1.23 13.31
C GLU A 52 15.93 2.69 13.76
N THR A 53 15.43 3.61 12.93
CA THR A 53 15.51 5.06 13.19
C THR A 53 14.15 5.76 13.19
N ASP A 54 13.12 5.16 12.59
CA ASP A 54 11.77 5.69 12.45
C ASP A 54 11.14 6.08 13.80
N ALA A 55 10.69 7.34 13.89
CA ALA A 55 10.09 7.91 15.09
C ALA A 55 8.62 7.52 15.29
N PHE A 56 7.95 7.03 14.24
CA PHE A 56 6.56 6.60 14.28
C PHE A 56 6.40 5.13 14.70
N VAL A 57 7.50 4.37 14.70
CA VAL A 57 7.54 2.99 15.23
C VAL A 57 7.85 3.03 16.72
N PRO A 58 7.01 2.43 17.59
CA PRO A 58 7.14 2.56 19.04
C PRO A 58 8.39 1.90 19.61
N VAL A 59 8.80 0.78 19.02
CA VAL A 59 10.03 0.06 19.38
C VAL A 59 10.81 -0.15 18.10
N LYS A 60 11.92 0.57 17.99
CA LYS A 60 12.86 0.45 16.87
C LYS A 60 13.42 -0.96 16.79
N TYR A 61 13.58 -1.47 15.58
CA TYR A 61 13.99 -2.85 15.37
C TYR A 61 14.80 -3.03 14.09
N ASN A 62 15.61 -4.08 14.09
CA ASN A 62 16.38 -4.58 12.96
C ASN A 62 15.98 -6.06 12.70
N ALA A 63 16.70 -6.73 11.82
CA ALA A 63 16.42 -8.13 11.48
C ALA A 63 16.51 -9.11 12.68
N GLU A 64 17.28 -8.79 13.71
CA GLU A 64 17.51 -9.68 14.86
C GLU A 64 16.41 -9.60 15.91
N ASN A 65 15.71 -8.46 16.00
CA ASN A 65 14.66 -8.21 17.00
C ASN A 65 13.30 -7.79 16.37
N ALA A 66 13.13 -8.06 15.07
CA ALA A 66 11.94 -7.71 14.30
C ALA A 66 10.65 -8.19 14.95
N GLU A 67 10.61 -9.42 15.50
CA GLU A 67 9.44 -9.95 16.20
C GLU A 67 8.95 -9.03 17.32
N LYS A 68 9.87 -8.54 18.16
CA LYS A 68 9.55 -7.64 19.27
C LYS A 68 9.09 -6.26 18.77
N GLY A 69 9.76 -5.72 17.76
CA GLY A 69 9.42 -4.43 17.17
C GLY A 69 8.05 -4.44 16.48
N LYS A 70 7.80 -5.45 15.65
CA LYS A 70 6.51 -5.67 14.99
C LYS A 70 5.38 -5.91 15.98
N ALA A 71 5.61 -6.70 17.04
CA ALA A 71 4.60 -6.90 18.08
C ALA A 71 4.21 -5.58 18.78
N ALA A 72 5.19 -4.72 19.08
CA ALA A 72 4.92 -3.40 19.66
C ALA A 72 4.17 -2.49 18.69
N ALA A 73 4.55 -2.47 17.41
CA ALA A 73 3.85 -1.70 16.37
C ALA A 73 2.41 -2.20 16.17
N ARG A 74 2.18 -3.53 16.18
CA ARG A 74 0.85 -4.14 16.10
C ARG A 74 -0.03 -3.74 17.28
N ALA A 75 0.52 -3.78 18.50
CA ALA A 75 -0.20 -3.37 19.70
C ALA A 75 -0.58 -1.88 19.67
N GLU A 76 0.35 -1.01 19.27
CA GLU A 76 0.08 0.42 19.13
C GLU A 76 -0.95 0.71 18.02
N LEU A 77 -0.89 -0.01 16.90
CA LEU A 77 -1.88 0.09 15.83
C LEU A 77 -3.27 -0.30 16.36
N ARG A 78 -3.41 -1.44 17.05
CA ARG A 78 -4.68 -1.86 17.65
C ARG A 78 -5.21 -0.82 18.63
N ASN A 79 -4.34 -0.28 19.48
CA ASN A 79 -4.69 0.75 20.45
C ASN A 79 -5.22 2.02 19.78
N ARG A 80 -4.49 2.57 18.79
CA ARG A 80 -4.92 3.77 18.05
C ARG A 80 -6.24 3.58 17.33
N LEU A 81 -6.51 2.38 16.87
CA LEU A 81 -7.69 2.05 16.08
C LEU A 81 -8.89 1.57 16.93
N GLY A 82 -8.72 1.49 18.26
CA GLY A 82 -9.74 0.92 19.15
C GLY A 82 -10.06 -0.54 18.83
N MET A 83 -9.15 -1.25 18.16
CA MET A 83 -9.35 -2.65 17.79
C MET A 83 -9.09 -3.53 19.01
N THR A 84 -10.14 -4.19 19.51
CA THR A 84 -10.08 -5.02 20.72
C THR A 84 -10.06 -6.51 20.38
N GLY A 85 -9.64 -7.33 21.35
CA GLY A 85 -9.73 -8.78 21.26
C GLY A 85 -8.52 -9.47 20.61
N TRP A 86 -7.56 -9.77 21.50
CA TRP A 86 -6.49 -10.79 21.45
C TRP A 86 -5.29 -10.55 20.51
N ASP A 87 -4.13 -10.99 20.99
CA ASP A 87 -2.82 -10.71 20.42
C ASP A 87 -2.55 -11.42 19.08
N ASP A 88 -3.23 -12.53 18.81
CA ASP A 88 -2.91 -13.46 17.70
C ASP A 88 -3.71 -13.25 16.40
N LYS A 89 -4.63 -12.28 16.32
CA LYS A 89 -5.36 -12.05 15.06
C LYS A 89 -4.44 -11.38 14.02
N PRO A 90 -4.30 -11.92 12.80
CA PRO A 90 -3.51 -11.28 11.76
C PRO A 90 -4.18 -9.97 11.31
N ILE A 91 -3.36 -8.95 11.04
CA ILE A 91 -3.81 -7.65 10.55
C ILE A 91 -3.45 -7.51 9.07
N VAL A 92 -4.48 -7.47 8.22
CA VAL A 92 -4.33 -7.16 6.80
C VAL A 92 -4.43 -5.65 6.60
N GLY A 93 -3.32 -5.03 6.19
CA GLY A 93 -3.21 -3.59 5.95
C GLY A 93 -3.25 -3.20 4.47
N VAL A 94 -3.94 -2.11 4.15
CA VAL A 94 -3.92 -1.49 2.82
C VAL A 94 -3.56 -0.01 2.95
N VAL A 95 -2.40 0.38 2.42
CA VAL A 95 -1.99 1.79 2.28
C VAL A 95 -1.95 2.14 0.80
N SER A 96 -3.00 2.80 0.28
CA SER A 96 -3.06 3.13 -1.15
C SER A 96 -4.09 4.19 -1.52
N ARG A 97 -3.89 4.85 -2.66
CA ARG A 97 -5.00 5.58 -3.31
C ARG A 97 -6.06 4.58 -3.77
N LEU A 98 -7.33 4.94 -3.59
CA LEU A 98 -8.45 4.09 -3.98
C LEU A 98 -8.92 4.45 -5.39
N THR A 99 -8.24 3.90 -6.40
CA THR A 99 -8.58 4.09 -7.81
C THR A 99 -8.82 2.74 -8.49
N ALA A 100 -9.51 2.73 -9.64
CA ALA A 100 -9.79 1.49 -10.37
C ALA A 100 -8.52 0.67 -10.68
N GLN A 101 -7.40 1.35 -11.00
CA GLN A 101 -6.09 0.72 -11.25
C GLN A 101 -5.54 -0.02 -10.02
N LYS A 102 -5.95 0.37 -8.81
CA LYS A 102 -5.53 -0.26 -7.55
C LYS A 102 -6.42 -1.43 -7.13
N GLY A 103 -7.32 -1.88 -8.02
CA GLY A 103 -8.13 -3.07 -7.76
C GLY A 103 -9.09 -2.87 -6.61
N VAL A 104 -9.78 -1.72 -6.53
CA VAL A 104 -10.72 -1.39 -5.43
C VAL A 104 -11.74 -2.48 -5.12
N HIS A 105 -12.20 -3.23 -6.13
CA HIS A 105 -13.10 -4.37 -5.94
C HIS A 105 -12.43 -5.53 -5.17
N LEU A 106 -11.15 -5.80 -5.43
CA LEU A 106 -10.35 -6.78 -4.69
C LEU A 106 -10.09 -6.33 -3.26
N ILE A 107 -9.85 -5.04 -3.03
CA ILE A 107 -9.68 -4.49 -1.68
C ILE A 107 -10.97 -4.69 -0.87
N LYS A 108 -12.14 -4.37 -1.45
CA LYS A 108 -13.44 -4.62 -0.79
C LYS A 108 -13.63 -6.10 -0.46
N HIS A 109 -13.30 -6.99 -1.41
CA HIS A 109 -13.36 -8.43 -1.20
C HIS A 109 -12.41 -8.90 -0.08
N ALA A 110 -11.17 -8.41 -0.06
CA ALA A 110 -10.17 -8.73 0.96
C ALA A 110 -10.61 -8.28 2.35
N ALA A 111 -11.25 -7.11 2.47
CA ALA A 111 -11.82 -6.64 3.72
C ALA A 111 -12.86 -7.62 4.26
N HIS A 112 -13.86 -7.99 3.45
CA HIS A 112 -14.86 -8.98 3.86
C HIS A 112 -14.23 -10.33 4.20
N HIS A 113 -13.31 -10.80 3.37
CA HIS A 113 -12.66 -12.10 3.56
C HIS A 113 -11.89 -12.14 4.88
N THR A 114 -11.08 -11.11 5.16
CA THR A 114 -10.28 -11.00 6.38
C THR A 114 -11.15 -11.08 7.62
N ILE A 115 -12.20 -10.27 7.69
CA ILE A 115 -13.13 -10.25 8.84
C ILE A 115 -13.85 -11.60 8.98
N SER A 116 -14.32 -12.19 7.87
CA SER A 116 -15.02 -13.48 7.89
C SER A 116 -14.14 -14.65 8.37
N ARG A 117 -12.81 -14.50 8.27
CA ARG A 117 -11.80 -15.48 8.70
C ARG A 117 -11.27 -15.21 10.11
N GLY A 118 -11.82 -14.22 10.81
CA GLY A 118 -11.43 -13.85 12.17
C GLY A 118 -10.19 -12.96 12.26
N GLY A 119 -9.72 -12.41 11.14
CA GLY A 119 -8.63 -11.42 11.10
C GLY A 119 -9.11 -10.00 11.32
N GLN A 120 -8.16 -9.07 11.31
CA GLN A 120 -8.41 -7.62 11.39
C GLN A 120 -8.01 -6.96 10.08
N PHE A 121 -8.76 -5.92 9.67
CA PHE A 121 -8.53 -5.23 8.41
C PHE A 121 -8.35 -3.72 8.63
N VAL A 122 -7.26 -3.16 8.13
CA VAL A 122 -6.99 -1.72 8.24
C VAL A 122 -6.74 -1.14 6.86
N LEU A 123 -7.39 -0.03 6.54
CA LEU A 123 -7.22 0.71 5.31
C LEU A 123 -6.88 2.17 5.57
N LEU A 124 -5.82 2.64 4.94
CA LEU A 124 -5.42 4.05 4.86
C LEU A 124 -5.34 4.46 3.39
N GLY A 125 -6.19 5.38 2.98
CA GLY A 125 -6.26 5.78 1.58
C GLY A 125 -7.51 6.57 1.23
N SER A 126 -7.36 7.55 0.33
CA SER A 126 -8.49 8.32 -0.20
C SER A 126 -8.84 7.92 -1.63
N ALA A 127 -10.11 8.09 -1.99
CA ALA A 127 -10.59 7.95 -3.36
C ALA A 127 -10.79 9.33 -4.01
N PRO A 128 -10.11 9.64 -5.12
CA PRO A 128 -10.39 10.85 -5.89
C PRO A 128 -11.78 10.83 -6.54
N ASP A 129 -12.29 9.64 -6.85
CA ASP A 129 -13.62 9.43 -7.42
C ASP A 129 -14.66 9.38 -6.29
N PRO A 130 -15.64 10.30 -6.25
CA PRO A 130 -16.67 10.33 -5.21
C PRO A 130 -17.51 9.05 -5.12
N LYS A 131 -17.71 8.34 -6.22
CA LYS A 131 -18.44 7.06 -6.22
C LYS A 131 -17.64 5.99 -5.48
N ILE A 132 -16.33 5.90 -5.76
CA ILE A 132 -15.44 4.97 -5.05
C ILE A 132 -15.37 5.36 -3.57
N GLN A 133 -15.29 6.65 -3.25
CA GLN A 133 -15.32 7.11 -1.87
C GLN A 133 -16.61 6.68 -1.15
N GLY A 134 -17.76 6.86 -1.80
CA GLY A 134 -19.07 6.42 -1.30
C GLY A 134 -19.14 4.92 -1.04
N ASP A 135 -18.64 4.10 -1.97
CA ASP A 135 -18.56 2.64 -1.81
C ASP A 135 -17.74 2.25 -0.57
N PHE A 136 -16.59 2.88 -0.36
CA PHE A 136 -15.73 2.57 0.79
C PHE A 136 -16.29 3.11 2.11
N ASN A 137 -16.97 4.25 2.10
CA ASN A 137 -17.73 4.73 3.26
C ASN A 137 -18.82 3.72 3.64
N GLY A 138 -19.54 3.18 2.64
CA GLY A 138 -20.53 2.11 2.85
C GLY A 138 -19.91 0.84 3.43
N LEU A 139 -18.76 0.42 2.90
CA LEU A 139 -18.01 -0.72 3.43
C LEU A 139 -17.58 -0.51 4.88
N ALA A 140 -17.05 0.68 5.21
CA ALA A 140 -16.63 1.01 6.57
C ALA A 140 -17.80 0.94 7.56
N ASN A 141 -18.96 1.46 7.17
CA ASN A 141 -20.18 1.35 7.97
C ASN A 141 -20.65 -0.10 8.13
N GLN A 142 -20.55 -0.90 7.07
CA GLN A 142 -20.95 -2.31 7.09
C GLN A 142 -20.02 -3.17 7.98
N LEU A 143 -18.72 -2.88 7.96
CA LEU A 143 -17.70 -3.63 8.70
C LEU A 143 -17.34 -2.99 10.05
N ALA A 144 -18.11 -2.00 10.48
CA ALA A 144 -17.88 -1.28 11.73
C ALA A 144 -17.78 -2.23 12.93
N GLY A 145 -16.84 -1.95 13.82
CA GLY A 145 -16.57 -2.72 15.03
C GLY A 145 -15.08 -2.93 15.24
N ASP A 146 -14.76 -3.76 16.22
CA ASP A 146 -13.41 -3.84 16.81
C ASP A 146 -12.36 -4.59 15.95
N ASN A 147 -12.74 -5.04 14.75
CA ASN A 147 -11.85 -5.77 13.84
C ASN A 147 -11.53 -4.99 12.55
N SER A 148 -12.03 -3.76 12.37
CA SER A 148 -11.70 -2.98 11.19
C SER A 148 -11.43 -1.50 11.47
N GLY A 149 -10.54 -0.91 10.67
CA GLY A 149 -10.24 0.52 10.68
C GLY A 149 -10.17 1.07 9.26
N PHE A 150 -10.87 2.18 8.98
CA PHE A 150 -10.90 2.81 7.67
C PHE A 150 -10.58 4.30 7.78
N PHE A 151 -9.51 4.73 7.11
CA PHE A 151 -8.97 6.09 7.15
C PHE A 151 -8.90 6.66 5.74
N PHE A 152 -9.77 7.61 5.44
CA PHE A 152 -9.92 8.17 4.09
C PHE A 152 -9.12 9.47 3.88
N ALA A 153 -7.94 9.55 4.47
CA ALA A 153 -7.06 10.70 4.40
C ALA A 153 -5.59 10.26 4.26
N PHE A 154 -4.71 11.23 4.02
CA PHE A 154 -3.28 11.02 4.15
C PHE A 154 -2.89 11.17 5.63
N ASP A 155 -2.21 10.16 6.17
CA ASP A 155 -1.66 10.17 7.52
C ASP A 155 -0.31 9.43 7.49
N GLU A 156 0.77 10.21 7.46
CA GLU A 156 2.13 9.67 7.41
C GLU A 156 2.47 8.85 8.65
N PRO A 157 2.33 9.36 9.90
CA PRO A 157 2.57 8.56 11.10
C PRO A 157 1.82 7.23 11.12
N LEU A 158 0.54 7.21 10.73
CA LEU A 158 -0.24 5.97 10.65
C LEU A 158 0.27 5.04 9.56
N SER A 159 0.72 5.56 8.41
CA SER A 159 1.27 4.73 7.33
C SER A 159 2.53 3.98 7.78
N HIS A 160 3.45 4.64 8.49
CA HIS A 160 4.66 4.02 9.05
C HIS A 160 4.30 2.93 10.07
N LEU A 161 3.37 3.24 10.98
CA LEU A 161 2.87 2.29 11.95
C LEU A 161 2.19 1.08 11.30
N MET A 162 1.42 1.28 10.22
CA MET A 162 0.79 0.19 9.46
C MET A 162 1.84 -0.71 8.80
N TYR A 163 2.88 -0.14 8.16
CA TYR A 163 3.96 -0.93 7.57
C TYR A 163 4.72 -1.76 8.62
N ALA A 164 4.91 -1.23 9.83
CA ALA A 164 5.58 -1.96 10.91
C ALA A 164 4.67 -2.97 11.62
N GLY A 165 3.37 -2.70 11.73
CA GLY A 165 2.44 -3.46 12.58
C GLY A 165 1.57 -4.50 11.86
N CYS A 166 1.38 -4.39 10.55
CA CYS A 166 0.60 -5.37 9.78
C CYS A 166 1.37 -6.67 9.51
N ASP A 167 0.63 -7.71 9.17
CA ASP A 167 1.09 -9.08 8.88
C ASP A 167 1.09 -9.36 7.38
#